data_AF-R0B1G4-F1
#
_entry.id   AF-R0B1G4-F1
#
_cell.length_a   1.000
_cell.length_b   1.000
_cell.length_c   1.000
_cell.angle_alpha   90.00
_cell.angle_beta   90.00
_cell.angle_gamma   90.00
#
_symmetry.space_group_name_H-M   'P 1'
#
loop_
_entity.id
_entity.type
_entity.pdbx_description
1 polymer ?
#
loop_
_entity_poly.entity_id
_entity_poly.type
_entity_poly.pdbx_seq_one_letter_code
_entity_poly.pdbx_strand_id
1 'polypeptide(L)'
;MYNLKINPELRDFIPPLSGEEKKSLEDSLLKYGYKGAPIYTWHNYIVDGHNRYNLCMKHNIEFPVEELDLGDEATIIDVMEWMINTQLGRRNLPPQQRIAVVKKFEKKIREQAKVTQGTRTDLTSSPNGEEVKNTRTDKELAKLANVGTGTIARFNRVMSSDDEELKKKLLAGEVKINTAYEKIREKEKPKENVTTEPLQTIPKTYQEAAQLFGGLQQGHLPNRKNAETNDNFTDEQLLNALISSKTPVNVLDSIVPQQEFDIMTSTLLENVASCDYRIFDLHEVYKKMENEDIDYAITKFDSVIEAIMKLEEKIKEFVKETK
;
A
#
# COMPACT_ATOMS: atom_id res chain seq x y z
N MET A 1 30.49 -37.73 -2.61
CA MET A 1 29.92 -36.42 -2.99
C MET A 1 28.49 -36.65 -3.47
N TYR A 2 27.49 -36.00 -2.88
CA TYR A 2 26.09 -36.19 -3.27
C TYR A 2 25.84 -35.59 -4.67
N ASN A 3 25.39 -36.41 -5.61
CA ASN A 3 24.96 -35.95 -6.92
C ASN A 3 23.47 -35.58 -6.85
N LEU A 4 23.19 -34.35 -6.46
CA LEU A 4 21.83 -33.85 -6.27
C LEU A 4 21.24 -33.35 -7.59
N LYS A 5 19.92 -33.54 -7.77
CA LYS A 5 19.23 -33.12 -9.00
C LYS A 5 18.80 -31.67 -8.91
N ILE A 6 18.87 -30.95 -10.02
CA ILE A 6 18.38 -29.57 -10.12
C ILE A 6 17.07 -29.58 -10.91
N ASN A 7 15.98 -29.20 -10.25
CA ASN A 7 14.72 -28.90 -10.94
C ASN A 7 14.77 -27.41 -11.37
N PRO A 8 14.72 -27.08 -12.68
CA PRO A 8 14.75 -25.70 -13.14
C PRO A 8 13.65 -24.83 -12.53
N GLU A 9 12.47 -25.40 -12.32
CA GLU A 9 11.32 -24.70 -11.75
C GLU A 9 11.58 -24.26 -10.30
N LEU A 10 12.13 -25.16 -9.47
CA LEU A 10 12.51 -24.83 -8.08
C LEU A 10 13.71 -23.88 -8.04
N ARG A 11 14.70 -24.06 -8.90
CA ARG A 11 15.89 -23.19 -8.99
C ARG A 11 15.50 -21.75 -9.31
N ASP A 12 14.61 -21.54 -10.26
CA ASP A 12 14.24 -20.22 -10.78
C ASP A 12 13.04 -19.58 -10.05
N PHE A 13 12.50 -20.28 -9.05
CA PHE A 13 11.36 -19.84 -8.27
C PHE A 13 11.70 -18.58 -7.45
N ILE A 14 12.81 -18.63 -6.71
CA ILE A 14 13.35 -17.51 -5.93
C ILE A 14 14.39 -16.75 -6.78
N PRO A 15 14.41 -15.39 -6.74
CA PRO A 15 15.44 -14.62 -7.43
C PRO A 15 16.86 -15.08 -7.03
N PRO A 16 17.79 -15.17 -8.01
CA PRO A 16 19.16 -15.54 -7.72
C PRO A 16 19.86 -14.43 -6.92
N LEU A 17 20.95 -14.81 -6.23
CA LEU A 17 21.84 -13.85 -5.58
C LEU A 17 22.45 -12.91 -6.63
N SER A 18 22.64 -11.65 -6.26
CA SER A 18 23.46 -10.71 -7.02
C SER A 18 24.91 -11.19 -7.13
N GLY A 19 25.66 -10.61 -8.07
CA GLY A 19 27.07 -10.95 -8.26
C GLY A 19 27.92 -10.72 -7.00
N GLU A 20 27.63 -9.64 -6.27
CA GLU A 20 28.30 -9.29 -5.01
C GLU A 20 27.97 -10.28 -3.89
N GLU A 21 26.68 -10.62 -3.72
CA GLU A 21 26.25 -11.61 -2.73
C GLU A 21 26.83 -12.99 -3.02
N LYS A 22 26.86 -13.40 -4.29
CA LYS A 22 27.45 -14.68 -4.71
C LYS A 22 28.96 -14.71 -4.44
N LYS A 23 29.67 -13.61 -4.71
CA LYS A 23 31.10 -13.48 -4.41
C LYS A 23 31.36 -13.54 -2.91
N SER A 24 30.61 -12.79 -2.12
CA SER A 24 30.70 -12.81 -0.66
C SER A 24 30.45 -14.21 -0.09
N LEU A 25 29.47 -14.93 -0.65
CA LEU A 25 29.20 -16.33 -0.30
C LEU A 25 30.38 -17.26 -0.67
N GLU A 26 30.94 -17.11 -1.88
CA GLU A 26 32.10 -17.90 -2.34
C GLU A 26 33.33 -17.66 -1.45
N ASP A 27 33.65 -16.40 -1.14
CA ASP A 27 34.76 -16.03 -0.26
C ASP A 27 34.57 -16.60 1.16
N SER A 28 33.34 -16.55 1.69
CA SER A 28 33.00 -17.13 2.99
C SER A 28 33.19 -18.65 3.03
N LEU A 29 32.72 -19.36 2.01
CA LEU A 29 32.87 -20.81 1.88
C LEU A 29 34.35 -21.22 1.77
N LEU A 30 35.15 -20.49 0.98
CA LEU A 30 36.58 -20.77 0.83
C LEU A 30 37.35 -20.49 2.13
N LYS A 31 36.99 -19.45 2.86
CA LYS A 31 37.71 -19.04 4.09
C LYS A 31 37.37 -19.89 5.30
N TYR A 32 36.10 -20.27 5.45
CA TYR A 32 35.60 -20.90 6.68
C TYR A 32 35.03 -22.30 6.48
N GLY A 33 35.00 -22.80 5.25
CA GLY A 33 34.27 -24.02 4.90
C GLY A 33 32.75 -23.81 4.93
N TYR A 34 32.00 -24.90 4.83
CA TYR A 34 30.54 -24.83 4.92
C TYR A 34 30.08 -24.47 6.33
N LYS A 35 29.38 -23.35 6.47
CA LYS A 35 28.72 -22.93 7.72
C LYS A 35 27.34 -22.40 7.42
N GLY A 36 26.35 -22.85 8.19
CA GLY A 36 24.96 -22.39 8.09
C GLY A 36 23.97 -23.54 7.93
N ALA A 37 22.76 -23.20 7.48
CA ALA A 37 21.71 -24.19 7.18
C ALA A 37 22.22 -25.21 6.14
N PRO A 38 21.70 -26.45 6.14
CA PRO A 38 22.05 -27.43 5.11
C PRO A 38 21.50 -27.06 3.73
N ILE A 39 21.89 -27.85 2.73
CA ILE A 39 21.20 -27.89 1.44
C ILE A 39 19.96 -28.76 1.64
N TYR A 40 18.78 -28.15 1.43
CA TYR A 40 17.51 -28.84 1.58
C TYR A 40 17.13 -29.53 0.28
N THR A 41 16.71 -30.79 0.35
CA THR A 41 16.28 -31.59 -0.81
C THR A 41 14.86 -32.11 -0.65
N TRP A 42 14.22 -32.44 -1.76
CA TRP A 42 12.94 -33.13 -1.83
C TRP A 42 12.95 -34.09 -3.02
N HIS A 43 12.82 -35.38 -2.77
CA HIS A 43 13.00 -36.46 -3.75
C HIS A 43 14.31 -36.33 -4.54
N ASN A 44 15.42 -36.04 -3.83
CA ASN A 44 16.75 -35.73 -4.39
C ASN A 44 16.84 -34.46 -5.25
N TYR A 45 15.77 -33.68 -5.40
CA TYR A 45 15.84 -32.36 -6.03
C TYR A 45 16.22 -31.30 -5.00
N ILE A 46 17.11 -30.40 -5.37
CA ILE A 46 17.46 -29.27 -4.49
C ILE A 46 16.26 -28.32 -4.37
N VAL A 47 15.92 -28.00 -3.13
CA VAL A 47 14.84 -27.07 -2.77
C VAL A 47 15.43 -25.72 -2.36
N ASP A 48 16.35 -25.71 -1.39
CA ASP A 48 17.11 -24.51 -0.99
C ASP A 48 18.61 -24.80 -0.93
N GLY A 49 19.41 -23.77 -1.18
CA GLY A 49 20.88 -23.90 -1.18
C GLY A 49 21.52 -24.14 -2.54
N HIS A 50 20.80 -23.94 -3.66
CA HIS A 50 21.35 -24.05 -5.03
C HIS A 50 22.71 -23.35 -5.23
N ASN A 51 22.86 -22.11 -4.76
CA ASN A 51 24.12 -21.37 -4.86
C ASN A 51 25.24 -22.01 -4.02
N ARG A 52 24.92 -22.44 -2.79
CA ARG A 52 25.85 -23.13 -1.89
C ARG A 52 26.30 -24.45 -2.51
N TYR A 53 25.37 -25.25 -3.03
CA TYR A 53 25.66 -26.51 -3.73
C TYR A 53 26.64 -26.30 -4.89
N ASN A 54 26.32 -25.38 -5.81
CA ASN A 54 27.18 -25.12 -6.97
C ASN A 54 28.61 -24.70 -6.59
N LEU A 55 28.74 -23.83 -5.58
CA LEU A 55 30.04 -23.37 -5.10
C LEU A 55 30.82 -24.48 -4.38
N CYS A 56 30.15 -25.27 -3.55
CA CYS A 56 30.80 -26.37 -2.84
C CYS A 56 31.24 -27.48 -3.79
N MET A 57 30.45 -27.79 -4.83
CA MET A 57 30.85 -28.71 -5.89
C MET A 57 32.05 -28.19 -6.68
N LYS A 58 32.06 -26.90 -7.04
CA LYS A 58 33.17 -26.24 -7.76
C LYS A 58 34.48 -26.29 -6.98
N HIS A 59 34.43 -26.06 -5.68
CA HIS A 59 35.62 -25.97 -4.80
C HIS A 59 35.91 -27.25 -4.02
N ASN A 60 35.17 -28.32 -4.29
CA ASN A 60 35.29 -29.60 -3.59
C ASN A 60 35.18 -29.46 -2.05
N ILE A 61 34.25 -28.63 -1.59
CA ILE A 61 33.95 -28.40 -0.17
C ILE A 61 32.84 -29.35 0.25
N GLU A 62 32.98 -30.02 1.40
CA GLU A 62 31.92 -30.86 1.96
C GLU A 62 30.74 -30.03 2.47
N PHE A 63 29.53 -30.56 2.33
CA PHE A 63 28.30 -29.87 2.71
C PHE A 63 27.27 -30.84 3.33
N PRO A 64 26.52 -30.40 4.34
CA PRO A 64 25.39 -31.15 4.87
C PRO A 64 24.17 -31.04 3.94
N VAL A 65 23.45 -32.15 3.83
CA VAL A 65 22.20 -32.27 3.08
C VAL A 65 21.11 -32.75 4.04
N GLU A 66 19.93 -32.16 3.93
CA GLU A 66 18.75 -32.53 4.72
C GLU A 66 17.55 -32.70 3.78
N GLU A 67 16.90 -33.86 3.85
CA GLU A 67 15.67 -34.13 3.08
C GLU A 67 14.47 -33.53 3.81
N LEU A 68 13.65 -32.79 3.07
CA LEU A 68 12.40 -32.24 3.56
C LEU A 68 11.33 -33.34 3.59
N ASP A 69 10.87 -33.66 4.79
CA ASP A 69 9.67 -34.47 4.98
C ASP A 69 8.43 -33.56 5.00
N LEU A 70 7.70 -33.57 3.88
CA LEU A 70 6.42 -32.89 3.72
C LEU A 70 5.25 -33.89 3.66
N GLY A 71 5.51 -35.17 3.94
CA GLY A 71 4.59 -36.29 3.73
C GLY A 71 4.64 -36.86 2.32
N ASP A 72 4.17 -38.10 2.18
CA ASP A 72 4.25 -38.90 0.95
C ASP A 72 3.42 -38.32 -0.22
N GLU A 73 2.35 -37.59 0.09
CA GLU A 73 1.44 -36.98 -0.89
C GLU A 73 1.82 -35.52 -1.20
N ALA A 74 2.97 -35.05 -0.71
CA ALA A 74 3.43 -33.69 -0.98
C ALA A 74 3.63 -33.46 -2.47
N THR A 75 3.25 -32.28 -2.93
CA THR A 75 3.41 -31.85 -4.31
C THR A 75 4.49 -30.77 -4.42
N ILE A 76 4.87 -30.44 -5.65
CA ILE A 76 5.77 -29.31 -5.91
C ILE A 76 5.21 -27.97 -5.39
N ILE A 77 3.88 -27.84 -5.24
CA ILE A 77 3.24 -26.64 -4.67
C ILE A 77 3.56 -26.54 -3.18
N ASP A 78 3.50 -27.64 -2.45
CA ASP A 78 3.82 -27.67 -1.01
C ASP A 78 5.29 -27.33 -0.76
N VAL A 79 6.17 -27.82 -1.63
CA VAL A 79 7.60 -27.46 -1.64
C VAL A 79 7.79 -25.97 -1.90
N MET A 80 7.10 -25.40 -2.88
CA MET A 80 7.16 -23.96 -3.18
C MET A 80 6.62 -23.11 -2.03
N GLU A 81 5.55 -23.53 -1.35
CA GLU A 81 5.04 -22.83 -0.17
C GLU A 81 6.05 -22.87 0.98
N TRP A 82 6.70 -24.02 1.19
CA TRP A 82 7.80 -24.13 2.14
C TRP A 82 8.96 -23.18 1.78
N MET A 83 9.35 -23.11 0.51
CA MET A 83 10.41 -22.20 0.04
C MET A 83 10.06 -20.73 0.32
N ILE A 84 8.80 -20.34 0.11
CA ILE A 84 8.31 -19.00 0.44
C ILE A 84 8.46 -18.76 1.94
N ASN A 85 7.91 -19.63 2.79
CA ASN A 85 7.92 -19.43 4.23
C ASN A 85 9.35 -19.36 4.79
N THR A 86 10.25 -20.20 4.28
CA THR A 86 11.66 -20.23 4.68
C THR A 86 12.42 -18.98 4.24
N GLN A 87 12.24 -18.52 3.00
CA GLN A 87 13.01 -17.38 2.48
C GLN A 87 12.42 -16.02 2.88
N LEU A 88 11.10 -15.93 3.03
CA LEU A 88 10.43 -14.69 3.42
C LEU A 88 10.54 -14.41 4.93
N GLY A 89 10.66 -15.47 5.76
CA GLY A 89 10.97 -15.34 7.19
C GLY A 89 12.38 -14.79 7.47
N ARG A 90 13.31 -14.93 6.51
CA ARG A 90 14.72 -14.52 6.64
C ARG A 90 14.98 -13.03 6.39
N ARG A 91 13.97 -12.21 6.06
CA ARG A 91 14.09 -10.75 5.80
C ARG A 91 15.12 -10.31 4.73
N ASN A 92 15.77 -11.24 4.03
CA ASN A 92 16.84 -10.92 3.08
C ASN A 92 16.35 -10.47 1.70
N LEU A 93 15.10 -10.78 1.33
CA LEU A 93 14.54 -10.36 0.03
C LEU A 93 13.83 -9.01 0.15
N PRO A 94 14.14 -8.03 -0.72
CA PRO A 94 13.40 -6.79 -0.84
C PRO A 94 11.90 -7.02 -1.10
N PRO A 95 11.00 -6.13 -0.64
CA PRO A 95 9.55 -6.30 -0.77
C PRO A 95 9.07 -6.68 -2.18
N GLN A 96 9.60 -6.01 -3.21
CA GLN A 96 9.25 -6.27 -4.62
C GLN A 96 9.56 -7.71 -5.06
N GLN A 97 10.66 -8.29 -4.58
CA GLN A 97 11.05 -9.66 -4.90
C GLN A 97 10.15 -10.67 -4.17
N ARG A 98 9.80 -10.39 -2.90
CA ARG A 98 8.85 -11.21 -2.15
C ARG A 98 7.49 -11.27 -2.86
N ILE A 99 6.99 -10.12 -3.29
CA ILE A 99 5.72 -10.01 -4.02
C ILE A 99 5.80 -10.77 -5.34
N ALA A 100 6.90 -10.64 -6.10
CA ALA A 100 7.08 -11.36 -7.36
C ALA A 100 7.07 -12.88 -7.18
N VAL A 101 7.73 -13.41 -6.15
CA VAL A 101 7.71 -14.85 -5.83
C VAL A 101 6.29 -15.31 -5.49
N VAL A 102 5.59 -14.58 -4.62
CA VAL A 102 4.22 -14.90 -4.22
C VAL A 102 3.26 -14.87 -5.42
N LYS A 103 3.45 -13.93 -6.36
CA LYS A 103 2.68 -13.87 -7.61
C LYS A 103 2.98 -15.05 -8.56
N LYS A 104 4.24 -15.50 -8.65
CA LYS A 104 4.59 -16.73 -9.40
C LYS A 104 3.90 -17.95 -8.80
N PHE A 105 3.89 -18.06 -7.48
CA PHE A 105 3.22 -19.14 -6.75
C PHE A 105 1.70 -19.13 -6.98
N GLU A 106 1.06 -17.96 -6.86
CA GLU A 106 -0.37 -17.80 -7.16
C GLU A 106 -0.71 -18.26 -8.58
N LYS A 107 0.12 -17.89 -9.57
CA LYS A 107 -0.06 -18.31 -10.96
C LYS A 107 0.05 -19.84 -11.10
N LYS A 108 1.04 -20.47 -10.46
CA LYS A 108 1.21 -21.93 -10.47
C LYS A 108 0.00 -22.67 -9.89
N ILE A 109 -0.53 -22.20 -8.77
CA ILE A 109 -1.76 -22.76 -8.17
C ILE A 109 -2.93 -22.66 -9.15
N ARG A 110 -3.13 -21.51 -9.81
CA ARG A 110 -4.20 -21.36 -10.80
C ARG A 110 -4.03 -22.29 -11.99
N GLU A 111 -2.81 -22.45 -12.50
CA GLU A 111 -2.53 -23.37 -13.60
C GLU A 111 -2.84 -24.81 -13.21
N GLN A 112 -2.44 -25.24 -12.01
CA GLN A 112 -2.78 -26.56 -11.48
C GLN A 112 -4.30 -26.75 -11.34
N ALA A 113 -5.01 -25.75 -10.78
CA ALA A 113 -6.45 -25.79 -10.60
C ALA A 113 -7.20 -25.89 -11.95
N LYS A 114 -6.73 -25.19 -12.99
CA LYS A 114 -7.30 -25.29 -14.36
C LYS A 114 -7.11 -26.67 -14.96
N VAL A 115 -5.96 -27.30 -14.76
CA VAL A 115 -5.70 -28.67 -15.21
C VAL A 115 -6.63 -29.66 -14.50
N THR A 116 -6.86 -29.49 -13.20
CA THR A 116 -7.75 -30.35 -12.40
C THR A 116 -9.25 -30.11 -12.66
N GLN A 117 -9.65 -28.90 -13.07
CA GLN A 117 -11.03 -28.61 -13.51
C GLN A 117 -11.32 -29.11 -14.93
N GLY A 118 -10.30 -29.22 -15.78
CA GLY A 118 -10.43 -29.76 -17.15
C GLY A 118 -10.94 -31.20 -17.22
N THR A 119 -11.02 -31.92 -16.10
CA THR A 119 -11.54 -33.29 -15.97
C THR A 119 -12.99 -33.38 -15.48
N ARG A 120 -13.64 -32.27 -15.11
CA ARG A 120 -15.06 -32.25 -14.68
C ARG A 120 -15.78 -30.98 -15.13
N THR A 121 -16.62 -31.11 -16.15
CA THR A 121 -17.45 -30.05 -16.76
C THR A 121 -18.77 -29.80 -16.00
N ASP A 122 -18.98 -30.40 -14.83
CA ASP A 122 -20.26 -30.45 -14.12
C ASP A 122 -20.41 -29.47 -12.94
N LEU A 123 -19.36 -28.69 -12.59
CA LEU A 123 -19.36 -27.86 -11.37
C LEU A 123 -19.06 -26.36 -11.59
N THR A 124 -19.25 -25.82 -12.79
CA THR A 124 -19.00 -24.40 -13.08
C THR A 124 -20.09 -23.44 -12.60
N SER A 125 -21.04 -23.88 -11.76
CA SER A 125 -22.14 -23.02 -11.32
C SER A 125 -22.48 -23.26 -9.85
N SER A 126 -22.16 -22.26 -9.02
CA SER A 126 -22.88 -22.03 -7.77
C SER A 126 -24.38 -21.83 -8.10
N PRO A 127 -25.33 -22.25 -7.24
CA PRO A 127 -26.77 -22.01 -7.45
C PRO A 127 -27.13 -20.53 -7.70
N ASN A 128 -26.23 -19.61 -7.34
CA ASN A 128 -26.37 -18.15 -7.53
C ASN A 128 -25.58 -17.58 -8.73
N GLY A 129 -25.00 -18.40 -9.61
CA GLY A 129 -24.30 -17.90 -10.80
C GLY A 129 -22.97 -17.17 -10.53
N GLU A 130 -22.48 -17.16 -9.29
CA GLU A 130 -21.15 -16.64 -8.98
C GLU A 130 -20.06 -17.64 -9.40
N GLU A 131 -19.12 -17.19 -10.23
CA GLU A 131 -17.86 -17.89 -10.46
C GLU A 131 -17.15 -18.09 -9.11
N VAL A 132 -16.83 -19.35 -8.77
CA VAL A 132 -15.99 -19.66 -7.60
C VAL A 132 -14.61 -19.05 -7.85
N LYS A 133 -14.37 -17.85 -7.32
CA LYS A 133 -13.08 -17.16 -7.36
C LYS A 133 -12.08 -17.92 -6.51
N ASN A 134 -11.44 -18.95 -7.09
CA ASN A 134 -10.31 -19.65 -6.50
C ASN A 134 -9.03 -18.81 -6.66
N THR A 135 -9.09 -17.55 -6.22
CA THR A 135 -7.99 -16.58 -6.29
C THR A 135 -7.73 -16.05 -4.90
N ARG A 136 -6.50 -16.21 -4.44
CA ARG A 136 -6.07 -15.59 -3.19
C ARG A 136 -6.29 -14.08 -3.28
N THR A 137 -6.85 -13.49 -2.23
CA THR A 137 -7.08 -12.04 -2.18
C THR A 137 -5.76 -11.30 -2.06
N ASP A 138 -5.70 -10.03 -2.48
CA ASP A 138 -4.50 -9.19 -2.27
C ASP A 138 -4.09 -9.13 -0.79
N LYS A 139 -5.03 -9.35 0.15
CA LYS A 139 -4.77 -9.49 1.59
C LYS A 139 -3.99 -10.75 1.94
N GLU A 140 -4.35 -11.89 1.34
CA GLU A 140 -3.64 -13.16 1.54
C GLU A 140 -2.26 -13.15 0.89
N LEU A 141 -2.15 -12.56 -0.30
CA LEU A 141 -0.86 -12.36 -0.96
C LEU A 141 0.04 -11.41 -0.17
N ALA A 142 -0.51 -10.34 0.39
CA ALA A 142 0.22 -9.42 1.27
C ALA A 142 0.75 -10.13 2.51
N LYS A 143 -0.07 -10.97 3.15
CA LYS A 143 0.33 -11.78 4.30
C LYS A 143 1.45 -12.75 3.93
N LEU A 144 1.31 -13.47 2.82
CA LEU A 144 2.32 -14.41 2.35
C LEU A 144 3.63 -13.69 2.02
N ALA A 145 3.57 -12.55 1.33
CA ALA A 145 4.73 -11.74 0.96
C ALA A 145 5.31 -10.94 2.14
N ASN A 146 4.69 -10.98 3.33
CA ASN A 146 5.02 -10.17 4.49
C ASN A 146 5.17 -8.67 4.13
N VAL A 147 4.12 -8.10 3.52
CA VAL A 147 4.01 -6.68 3.14
C VAL A 147 2.61 -6.14 3.45
N GLY A 148 2.43 -4.83 3.42
CA GLY A 148 1.10 -4.23 3.49
C GLY A 148 0.29 -4.45 2.20
N THR A 149 -1.04 -4.51 2.32
CA THR A 149 -1.96 -4.61 1.17
C THR A 149 -1.79 -3.49 0.16
N GLY A 150 -1.59 -2.25 0.63
CA GLY A 150 -1.31 -1.09 -0.23
C GLY A 150 -0.02 -1.25 -1.05
N THR A 151 0.97 -2.00 -0.54
CA THR A 151 2.21 -2.29 -1.28
C THR A 151 1.95 -3.26 -2.44
N ILE A 152 1.09 -4.26 -2.24
CA ILE A 152 0.64 -5.15 -3.32
C ILE A 152 -0.11 -4.35 -4.40
N ALA A 153 -1.03 -3.46 -3.99
CA ALA A 153 -1.79 -2.65 -4.93
C ALA A 153 -0.90 -1.75 -5.79
N ARG A 154 0.07 -1.06 -5.19
CA ARG A 154 1.05 -0.23 -5.92
C ARG A 154 1.92 -1.06 -6.86
N PHE A 155 2.40 -2.22 -6.40
CA PHE A 155 3.17 -3.14 -7.22
C PHE A 155 2.35 -3.60 -8.45
N ASN A 156 1.11 -4.05 -8.22
CA ASN A 156 0.19 -4.46 -9.30
C ASN A 156 -0.02 -3.30 -10.29
N ARG A 157 -0.22 -2.07 -9.81
CA ARG A 157 -0.40 -0.90 -10.66
C ARG A 157 0.79 -0.64 -11.59
N VAL A 158 2.01 -0.78 -11.09
CA VAL A 158 3.22 -0.65 -11.93
C VAL A 158 3.32 -1.79 -12.93
N MET A 159 3.05 -3.03 -12.51
CA MET A 159 3.10 -4.20 -13.38
C MET A 159 2.04 -4.16 -14.50
N SER A 160 0.91 -3.50 -14.28
CA SER A 160 -0.15 -3.28 -15.28
C SER A 160 0.08 -2.08 -16.20
N SER A 161 1.14 -1.29 -16.00
CA SER A 161 1.46 -0.16 -16.89
C SER A 161 2.08 -0.61 -18.22
N ASP A 162 2.24 0.30 -19.19
CA ASP A 162 2.92 -0.01 -20.46
C ASP A 162 4.46 0.17 -20.40
N ASP A 163 5.00 0.58 -19.25
CA ASP A 163 6.44 0.87 -19.08
C ASP A 163 7.23 -0.40 -18.73
N GLU A 164 7.57 -1.18 -19.76
CA GLU A 164 8.34 -2.42 -19.63
C GLU A 164 9.74 -2.22 -19.02
N GLU A 165 10.38 -1.07 -19.25
CA GLU A 165 11.68 -0.77 -18.67
C GLU A 165 11.55 -0.58 -17.15
N LEU A 166 10.54 0.16 -16.70
CA LEU A 166 10.28 0.37 -15.28
C LEU A 166 9.91 -0.94 -14.57
N LYS A 167 9.13 -1.81 -15.20
CA LYS A 167 8.82 -3.15 -14.66
C LYS A 167 10.10 -3.95 -14.42
N LYS A 168 11.02 -3.98 -15.40
CA LYS A 168 12.29 -4.70 -15.27
C LYS A 168 13.14 -4.13 -14.14
N LYS A 169 13.29 -2.80 -14.05
CA LYS A 169 14.05 -2.14 -12.98
C LYS A 169 13.43 -2.38 -11.60
N LEU A 170 12.10 -2.39 -11.50
CA LEU A 170 11.40 -2.72 -10.26
C LEU A 170 11.66 -4.16 -9.85
N LEU A 171 11.54 -5.14 -10.76
CA LEU A 171 11.79 -6.56 -10.47
C LEU A 171 13.27 -6.84 -10.14
N ALA A 172 14.20 -6.14 -10.78
CA ALA A 172 15.63 -6.19 -10.46
C ALA A 172 15.96 -5.57 -9.09
N GLY A 173 15.04 -4.80 -8.51
CA GLY A 173 15.22 -4.11 -7.23
C GLY A 173 16.02 -2.81 -7.33
N GLU A 174 16.28 -2.32 -8.54
CA GLU A 174 16.96 -1.03 -8.78
C GLU A 174 16.07 0.16 -8.38
N VAL A 175 14.75 -0.02 -8.40
CA VAL A 175 13.76 1.01 -8.04
C VAL A 175 12.80 0.47 -6.97
N LYS A 176 12.49 1.30 -5.96
CA LYS A 176 11.50 0.96 -4.92
C LYS A 176 10.08 1.04 -5.48
N ILE A 177 9.17 0.22 -4.93
CA ILE A 177 7.76 0.13 -5.36
C ILE A 177 7.08 1.50 -5.38
N ASN A 178 7.24 2.32 -4.32
CA ASN A 178 6.60 3.64 -4.27
C ASN A 178 7.14 4.59 -5.36
N THR A 179 8.46 4.62 -5.56
CA THR A 179 9.09 5.46 -6.60
C THR A 179 8.65 5.05 -8.00
N ALA A 180 8.54 3.74 -8.27
CA ALA A 180 8.02 3.26 -9.54
C ALA A 180 6.54 3.61 -9.73
N TYR A 181 5.75 3.48 -8.66
CA TYR A 181 4.33 3.84 -8.66
C TYR A 181 4.12 5.34 -8.93
N GLU A 182 4.91 6.21 -8.31
CA GLU A 182 4.85 7.66 -8.54
C GLU A 182 5.16 8.03 -9.99
N LYS A 183 6.17 7.40 -10.60
CA LYS A 183 6.49 7.60 -12.02
C LYS A 183 5.35 7.22 -12.96
N ILE A 184 4.65 6.12 -12.68
CA ILE A 184 3.46 5.74 -13.47
C ILE A 184 2.35 6.77 -13.25
N ARG A 185 2.09 7.14 -12.00
CA ARG A 185 1.05 8.12 -11.65
C ARG A 185 1.31 9.48 -12.32
N GLU A 186 2.56 9.93 -12.41
CA GLU A 186 2.94 11.19 -13.06
C GLU A 186 2.76 11.14 -14.58
N LYS A 187 3.10 10.01 -15.23
CA LYS A 187 2.91 9.82 -16.67
C LYS A 187 1.43 9.77 -17.07
N GLU A 188 0.57 9.32 -16.17
CA GLU A 188 -0.87 9.20 -16.37
C GLU A 188 -1.64 10.49 -16.07
N LYS A 189 -1.00 11.49 -15.45
CA LYS A 189 -1.60 12.82 -15.37
C LYS A 189 -1.75 13.36 -16.80
N PRO A 190 -2.95 13.83 -17.20
CA PRO A 190 -3.08 14.59 -18.44
C PRO A 190 -2.06 15.73 -18.41
N LYS A 191 -1.37 15.97 -19.53
CA LYS A 191 -0.64 17.24 -19.69
C LYS A 191 -1.68 18.35 -19.68
N GLU A 192 -2.01 18.87 -18.50
CA GLU A 192 -2.73 20.13 -18.40
C GLU A 192 -1.90 21.17 -19.13
N ASN A 193 -2.54 21.90 -20.04
CA ASN A 193 -1.96 23.08 -20.65
C ASN A 193 -1.63 24.05 -19.52
N VAL A 194 -0.37 24.06 -19.08
CA VAL A 194 0.16 25.08 -18.18
C VAL A 194 0.09 26.38 -18.98
N THR A 195 -0.95 27.19 -18.77
CA THR A 195 -0.89 28.61 -19.06
C THR A 195 0.23 29.18 -18.19
N THR A 196 1.36 29.49 -18.83
CA THR A 196 2.53 30.16 -18.24
C THR A 196 2.28 31.66 -18.03
N GLU A 197 1.10 32.02 -17.51
CA GLU A 197 0.78 33.38 -17.09
C GLU A 197 0.84 33.39 -15.55
N PRO A 198 1.72 34.18 -14.93
CA PRO A 198 1.87 34.19 -13.48
C PRO A 198 0.57 34.65 -12.82
N LEU A 199 0.03 33.82 -11.92
CA LEU A 199 -1.14 34.13 -11.09
C LEU A 199 -0.87 35.39 -10.26
N GLN A 200 -1.50 36.50 -10.63
CA GLN A 200 -1.27 37.82 -10.04
C GLN A 200 -1.94 38.04 -8.66
N THR A 201 -2.71 37.09 -8.12
CA THR A 201 -3.42 37.30 -6.84
C THR A 201 -3.46 36.05 -5.98
N ILE A 202 -2.73 36.07 -4.86
CA ILE A 202 -2.86 35.09 -3.78
C ILE A 202 -4.17 35.38 -3.04
N PRO A 203 -5.14 34.45 -2.99
CA PRO A 203 -6.42 34.66 -2.32
C PRO A 203 -6.19 34.84 -0.81
N LYS A 204 -6.79 35.88 -0.22
CA LYS A 204 -6.59 36.26 1.19
C LYS A 204 -7.66 35.70 2.11
N THR A 205 -8.72 35.11 1.54
CA THR A 205 -9.83 34.57 2.30
C THR A 205 -10.19 33.15 1.86
N TYR A 206 -10.78 32.37 2.78
CA TYR A 206 -11.24 31.01 2.51
C TYR A 206 -12.33 30.97 1.42
N GLN A 207 -13.09 32.06 1.29
CA GLN A 207 -14.16 32.21 0.31
C GLN A 207 -13.58 32.46 -1.11
N GLU A 208 -12.52 33.26 -1.23
CA GLU A 208 -11.78 33.43 -2.48
C GLU A 208 -11.07 32.13 -2.89
N ALA A 209 -10.46 31.41 -1.93
CA ALA A 209 -9.86 30.11 -2.20
C ALA A 209 -10.90 29.06 -2.61
N ALA A 210 -12.08 29.06 -1.99
CA ALA A 210 -13.17 28.15 -2.33
C ALA A 210 -13.78 28.42 -3.72
N GLN A 211 -13.83 29.69 -4.17
CA GLN A 211 -14.25 30.07 -5.52
C GLN A 211 -13.20 29.74 -6.58
N LEU A 212 -11.91 29.95 -6.30
CA LEU A 212 -10.82 29.66 -7.24
C LEU A 212 -10.56 28.15 -7.40
N PHE A 213 -10.74 27.37 -6.33
CA PHE A 213 -10.37 25.95 -6.28
C PHE A 213 -11.56 25.00 -6.06
N GLY A 214 -12.81 25.50 -6.10
CA GLY A 214 -14.04 24.71 -6.21
C GLY A 214 -14.38 23.84 -5.00
N GLY A 215 -14.24 24.36 -3.77
CA GLY A 215 -14.62 23.68 -2.53
C GLY A 215 -13.69 22.51 -2.13
N LEU A 216 -13.35 22.43 -0.85
CA LEU A 216 -12.37 21.51 -0.28
C LEU A 216 -13.09 20.68 0.79
N GLN A 217 -13.28 19.38 0.57
CA GLN A 217 -13.77 18.45 1.59
C GLN A 217 -12.64 18.14 2.58
N GLN A 218 -12.88 18.33 3.88
CA GLN A 218 -11.95 17.96 4.96
C GLN A 218 -11.94 16.44 5.25
N GLY A 219 -11.92 15.60 4.21
CA GLY A 219 -11.85 14.14 4.35
C GLY A 219 -10.43 13.55 4.29
N HIS A 220 -9.40 14.36 4.07
CA HIS A 220 -8.03 13.87 3.80
C HIS A 220 -6.94 14.46 4.70
N LEU A 221 -7.27 14.95 5.90
CA LEU A 221 -6.23 15.24 6.89
C LEU A 221 -5.75 13.92 7.52
N PRO A 222 -4.45 13.59 7.41
CA PRO A 222 -3.91 12.39 8.03
C PRO A 222 -4.08 12.48 9.56
N ASN A 223 -4.55 11.37 10.13
CA ASN A 223 -4.75 11.16 11.56
C ASN A 223 -3.45 11.44 12.32
N ARG A 224 -3.33 12.62 12.95
CA ARG A 224 -2.18 12.98 13.81
C ARG A 224 -2.28 12.20 15.12
N LYS A 225 -1.83 10.95 15.12
CA LYS A 225 -1.33 10.32 16.34
C LYS A 225 0.19 10.50 16.37
N ASN A 226 0.61 11.39 17.28
CA ASN A 226 1.95 11.54 17.86
C ASN A 226 3.15 11.38 16.92
N ALA A 227 3.64 12.50 16.39
CA ALA A 227 5.06 12.71 16.17
C ALA A 227 5.34 14.21 16.24
N GLU A 228 6.11 14.62 17.26
CA GLU A 228 6.85 15.87 17.21
C GLU A 228 7.87 15.75 16.08
N THR A 229 7.66 16.43 14.96
CA THR A 229 8.74 16.93 14.10
C THR A 229 8.24 18.12 13.29
N ASN A 230 9.07 19.16 13.25
CA ASN A 230 8.91 20.36 12.43
C ASN A 230 8.57 20.01 10.97
N ASP A 231 7.35 20.28 10.55
CA ASP A 231 6.97 20.17 9.14
C ASP A 231 6.67 21.56 8.57
N ASN A 232 7.73 22.23 8.08
CA ASN A 232 7.57 23.33 7.12
C ASN A 232 7.20 22.72 5.76
N PHE A 233 5.91 22.51 5.52
CA PHE A 233 5.42 22.24 4.17
C PHE A 233 5.45 23.55 3.37
N THR A 234 5.97 23.47 2.14
CA THR A 234 5.92 24.59 1.19
C THR A 234 4.53 24.70 0.57
N ASP A 235 4.08 25.91 0.22
CA ASP A 235 2.76 26.15 -0.39
C ASP A 235 2.52 25.28 -1.65
N GLU A 236 3.59 24.95 -2.37
CA GLU A 236 3.60 24.07 -3.53
C GLU A 236 3.25 22.61 -3.19
N GLN A 237 3.66 22.12 -2.02
CA GLN A 237 3.33 20.78 -1.54
C GLN A 237 1.86 20.66 -1.12
N LEU A 238 1.32 21.72 -0.51
CA LEU A 238 -0.10 21.83 -0.18
C LEU A 238 -0.97 21.87 -1.45
N LEU A 239 -0.59 22.67 -2.45
CA LEU A 239 -1.33 22.79 -3.70
C LEU A 239 -1.35 21.48 -4.50
N ASN A 240 -0.22 20.75 -4.55
CA ASN A 240 -0.14 19.47 -5.25
C ASN A 240 -0.96 18.35 -4.56
N ALA A 241 -1.06 18.39 -3.23
CA ALA A 241 -1.92 17.47 -2.48
C ALA A 241 -3.41 17.73 -2.77
N LEU A 242 -3.79 19.00 -2.94
CA LEU A 242 -5.16 19.43 -3.28
C LEU A 242 -5.58 19.04 -4.69
N ILE A 243 -4.66 19.11 -5.65
CA ILE A 243 -4.93 18.69 -7.04
C ILE A 243 -5.07 17.16 -7.13
N SER A 244 -4.32 16.41 -6.31
CA SER A 244 -4.37 14.94 -6.31
C SER A 244 -5.70 14.34 -5.81
N SER A 245 -6.54 15.10 -5.10
CA SER A 245 -7.81 14.61 -4.57
C SER A 245 -9.00 14.81 -5.53
N LYS A 246 -8.80 15.51 -6.65
CA LYS A 246 -9.85 15.80 -7.64
C LYS A 246 -9.56 15.12 -8.98
N THR A 247 -10.00 13.86 -9.13
CA THR A 247 -10.24 13.28 -10.47
C THR A 247 -11.74 13.39 -10.77
N PRO A 248 -12.22 14.08 -11.83
CA PRO A 248 -13.60 14.59 -11.89
C PRO A 248 -14.68 13.61 -12.36
N VAL A 249 -14.41 12.31 -12.52
CA VAL A 249 -15.45 11.37 -12.96
C VAL A 249 -15.96 10.61 -11.72
N ASN A 250 -17.19 10.92 -11.30
CA ASN A 250 -17.96 10.40 -10.15
C ASN A 250 -17.80 11.07 -8.76
N VAL A 251 -17.24 12.28 -8.65
CA VAL A 251 -17.18 12.94 -7.31
C VAL A 251 -18.59 13.22 -6.78
N LEU A 252 -19.49 13.77 -7.60
CA LEU A 252 -20.88 14.07 -7.20
C LEU A 252 -21.69 12.83 -6.84
N ASP A 253 -21.55 11.73 -7.59
CA ASP A 253 -22.27 10.47 -7.33
C ASP A 253 -21.76 9.73 -6.08
N SER A 254 -20.55 10.05 -5.63
CA SER A 254 -19.96 9.50 -4.40
C SER A 254 -20.31 10.29 -3.14
N ILE A 255 -20.83 11.51 -3.29
CA ILE A 255 -21.22 12.36 -2.16
C ILE A 255 -22.56 11.87 -1.62
N VAL A 256 -22.55 11.35 -0.40
CA VAL A 256 -23.76 11.04 0.36
C VAL A 256 -24.08 12.28 1.20
N PRO A 257 -25.13 13.06 0.92
CA PRO A 257 -25.39 14.32 1.61
C PRO A 257 -25.47 14.19 3.13
N GLN A 258 -26.03 13.08 3.63
CA GLN A 258 -26.08 12.79 5.06
C GLN A 258 -24.68 12.71 5.69
N GLN A 259 -23.73 12.06 5.02
CA GLN A 259 -22.36 11.92 5.53
C GLN A 259 -21.63 13.27 5.58
N GLU A 260 -21.88 14.16 4.62
CA GLU A 260 -21.32 15.52 4.65
C GLU A 260 -21.81 16.31 5.87
N PHE A 261 -23.12 16.23 6.16
CA PHE A 261 -23.70 16.90 7.33
C PHE A 261 -23.25 16.25 8.64
N ASP A 262 -23.10 14.92 8.69
CA ASP A 262 -22.58 14.21 9.87
C ASP A 262 -21.14 14.65 10.17
N ILE A 263 -20.26 14.67 9.16
CA ILE A 263 -18.86 15.09 9.31
C ILE A 263 -18.77 16.55 9.78
N MET A 264 -19.56 17.44 9.17
CA MET A 264 -19.60 18.86 9.55
C MET A 264 -20.07 19.02 11.00
N THR A 265 -21.15 18.33 11.38
CA THR A 265 -21.73 18.42 12.72
C THR A 265 -20.78 17.84 13.77
N SER A 266 -20.21 16.66 13.53
CA SER A 266 -19.22 16.06 14.42
C SER A 266 -18.02 16.99 14.65
N THR A 267 -17.48 17.58 13.58
CA THR A 267 -16.34 18.50 13.67
C THR A 267 -16.68 19.75 14.50
N LEU A 268 -17.86 20.33 14.30
CA LEU A 268 -18.31 21.48 15.09
C LEU A 268 -18.49 21.12 16.57
N LEU A 269 -19.12 19.97 16.86
CA LEU A 269 -19.32 19.50 18.23
C LEU A 269 -18.00 19.18 18.94
N GLU A 270 -17.04 18.57 18.26
CA GLU A 270 -15.69 18.31 18.78
C GLU A 270 -14.95 19.61 19.11
N ASN A 271 -15.05 20.61 18.24
CA ASN A 271 -14.46 21.92 18.50
C ASN A 271 -15.11 22.61 19.70
N VAL A 272 -16.44 22.54 19.83
CA VAL A 272 -17.16 23.06 21.01
C VAL A 272 -16.69 22.36 22.28
N ALA A 273 -16.63 21.02 22.27
CA ALA A 273 -16.13 20.24 23.41
C ALA A 273 -14.66 20.56 23.76
N SER A 274 -13.82 20.79 22.75
CA SER A 274 -12.43 21.21 22.96
C SER A 274 -12.33 22.60 23.58
N CYS A 275 -13.16 23.55 23.12
CA CYS A 275 -13.27 24.88 23.71
C CYS A 275 -13.75 24.81 25.16
N ASP A 276 -14.80 24.05 25.44
CA ASP A 276 -15.35 23.83 26.78
C ASP A 276 -14.27 23.30 27.74
N TYR A 277 -13.62 22.19 27.36
CA TYR A 277 -12.54 21.59 28.13
C TYR A 277 -11.39 22.56 28.39
N ARG A 278 -10.97 23.35 27.40
CA ARG A 278 -9.90 24.35 27.57
C ARG A 278 -10.31 25.49 28.49
N ILE A 279 -11.54 25.97 28.34
CA ILE A 279 -12.07 27.09 29.11
C ILE A 279 -12.26 26.66 30.56
N PHE A 280 -12.92 25.55 30.84
CA PHE A 280 -13.37 25.19 32.19
C PHE A 280 -12.48 24.19 32.93
N ASP A 281 -11.77 23.30 32.23
CA ASP A 281 -11.02 22.22 32.89
C ASP A 281 -9.50 22.36 32.79
N LEU A 282 -8.95 22.48 31.58
CA LEU A 282 -7.51 22.36 31.35
C LEU A 282 -6.74 23.62 31.75
N HIS A 283 -7.20 24.77 31.27
CA HIS A 283 -6.54 26.05 31.53
C HIS A 283 -7.33 26.93 32.47
N GLU A 284 -8.58 26.54 32.78
CA GLU A 284 -9.50 27.27 33.66
C GLU A 284 -9.56 28.77 33.30
N VAL A 285 -9.60 29.06 31.98
CA VAL A 285 -9.58 30.42 31.42
C VAL A 285 -10.67 31.29 32.04
N TYR A 286 -11.84 30.71 32.31
CA TYR A 286 -12.97 31.41 32.94
C TYR A 286 -12.61 32.10 34.27
N LYS A 287 -11.60 31.61 35.01
CA LYS A 287 -11.16 32.23 36.27
C LYS A 287 -10.46 33.57 36.09
N LYS A 288 -10.01 33.89 34.88
CA LYS A 288 -9.27 35.10 34.54
C LYS A 288 -10.06 36.04 33.63
N MET A 289 -11.29 35.69 33.28
CA MET A 289 -12.13 36.49 32.40
C MET A 289 -12.80 37.60 33.20
N GLU A 290 -12.70 38.82 32.68
CA GLU A 290 -13.49 39.96 33.13
C GLU A 290 -14.78 40.09 32.31
N ASN A 291 -15.71 40.95 32.71
CA ASN A 291 -16.99 41.13 32.00
C ASN A 291 -16.80 41.47 30.51
N GLU A 292 -15.78 42.26 30.17
CA GLU A 292 -15.45 42.61 28.78
C GLU A 292 -15.02 41.37 27.96
N ASP A 293 -14.32 40.42 28.57
CA ASP A 293 -13.91 39.17 27.93
C ASP A 293 -15.11 38.24 27.69
N ILE A 294 -16.08 38.25 28.61
CA ILE A 294 -17.33 37.50 28.50
C ILE A 294 -18.16 38.06 27.34
N ASP A 295 -18.35 39.38 27.29
CA ASP A 295 -19.09 40.04 26.21
C ASP A 295 -18.42 39.80 24.84
N TYR A 296 -17.08 39.84 24.81
CA TYR A 296 -16.31 39.52 23.61
C TYR A 296 -16.51 38.06 23.18
N ALA A 297 -16.43 37.11 24.12
CA ALA A 297 -16.65 35.69 23.83
C ALA A 297 -18.06 35.41 23.30
N ILE A 298 -19.09 35.99 23.94
CA ILE A 298 -20.49 35.89 23.51
C ILE A 298 -20.63 36.43 22.08
N THR A 299 -20.11 37.62 21.80
CA THR A 299 -20.15 38.22 20.45
C THR A 299 -19.52 37.31 19.39
N LYS A 300 -18.42 36.61 19.73
CA LYS A 300 -17.78 35.66 18.81
C LYS A 300 -18.63 34.40 18.61
N PHE A 301 -19.21 33.83 19.65
CA PHE A 301 -20.09 32.67 19.51
C PHE A 301 -21.37 33.00 18.76
N ASP A 302 -21.99 34.15 19.02
CA ASP A 302 -23.17 34.62 18.28
C ASP A 302 -22.88 34.78 16.79
N SER A 303 -21.68 35.25 16.41
CA SER A 303 -21.30 35.36 15.00
C SER A 303 -21.22 34.01 14.29
N VAL A 304 -20.83 32.94 15.01
CA VAL A 304 -20.80 31.57 14.49
C VAL A 304 -22.22 31.01 14.39
N ILE A 305 -23.05 31.23 15.41
CA ILE A 305 -24.46 30.82 15.41
C ILE A 305 -25.20 31.47 14.24
N GLU A 306 -25.01 32.78 14.02
CA GLU A 306 -25.63 33.50 12.92
C GLU A 306 -25.22 32.93 11.56
N ALA A 307 -23.94 32.57 11.38
CA ALA A 307 -23.47 31.94 10.15
C ALA A 307 -24.11 30.56 9.92
N ILE A 308 -24.27 29.76 10.97
CA ILE A 308 -24.94 28.45 10.93
C ILE A 308 -26.42 28.63 10.56
N MET A 309 -27.12 29.59 11.20
CA MET A 309 -28.52 29.88 10.90
C MET A 309 -28.73 30.32 9.45
N LYS A 310 -27.85 31.18 8.92
CA LYS A 310 -27.87 31.59 7.50
C LYS A 310 -27.68 30.42 6.54
N LEU A 311 -26.83 29.46 6.89
CA LEU A 311 -26.64 28.24 6.10
C LEU A 311 -27.89 27.35 6.15
N GLU A 312 -28.48 27.18 7.33
CA GLU A 312 -29.73 26.44 7.51
C GLU A 312 -30.89 27.04 6.71
N GLU A 313 -31.03 28.38 6.72
CA GLU A 313 -32.04 29.09 5.94
C GLU A 313 -31.87 28.84 4.44
N LYS A 314 -30.65 28.99 3.92
CA LYS A 314 -30.34 28.68 2.51
C LYS A 314 -30.71 27.26 2.11
N ILE A 315 -30.43 26.27 2.97
CA ILE A 315 -30.80 24.87 2.72
C ILE A 315 -32.33 24.72 2.68
N LYS A 316 -33.05 25.35 3.62
CA LYS A 316 -34.52 25.31 3.67
C LYS A 316 -35.17 25.98 2.47
N GLU A 317 -34.63 27.10 1.99
CA GLU A 317 -35.10 27.80 0.80
C GLU A 317 -34.93 26.93 -0.46
N PHE A 318 -33.75 26.32 -0.63
CA PHE A 318 -33.47 25.47 -1.79
C PHE A 318 -34.39 24.24 -1.87
N VAL A 319 -34.75 23.65 -0.71
CA VAL A 319 -35.68 22.52 -0.61
C VAL A 319 -37.15 22.92 -0.88
N LYS A 320 -37.51 24.20 -0.72
CA LYS A 320 -38.85 24.71 -1.09
C LYS A 320 -38.99 24.98 -2.59
N GLU A 321 -37.90 25.29 -3.29
CA GLU A 321 -37.92 25.52 -4.75
C GLU A 321 -37.90 24.22 -5.57
N THR A 322 -37.49 23.09 -4.98
CA THR A 322 -37.40 21.78 -5.64
C THR A 322 -38.55 20.81 -5.31
N LYS A 323 -39.56 21.24 -4.56
CA LYS A 323 -40.82 20.53 -4.32
C LYS A 323 -41.97 21.19 -5.07
#